data_AF-A0A8K9UJL9-F1
#
_entry.id   AF-A0A8K9UJL9-F1
#
_cell.length_a   1.000
_cell.length_b   1.000
_cell.length_c   1.000
_cell.angle_alpha   90.00
_cell.angle_beta   90.00
_cell.angle_gamma   90.00
#
_symmetry.space_group_name_H-M   'P 1'
#
loop_
_entity.id
_entity.type
_entity.pdbx_description
1 polymer ?
#
loop_
_entity_poly.entity_id
_entity_poly.type
_entity_poly.pdbx_seq_one_letter_code
_entity_poly.pdbx_strand_id
1 'polypeptide(L)'
;SPSSTSSSSSACPHPFLHLLLFLCLPSCLPPPPPLPLSALIPSSTSSSSSACPMYRLERQTEPNVPVDLDCSLESQSTLEFCLRRDSSEEDPPMDITTVQDMLSSHRYKSFKISMIHKLRFTTDVQLGISGEKVEIDPVTNQKTSTKFWIRQKPISIDSDHLCACDLVEERSPSHAIFKLTYLSNHDYKPLYFECDAATVNEIVLKVNYILESRASTSRADYFAQKQRKLSRRTSFSFQKEKK
;
A
#
# COMPACT_ATOMS: atom_id res chain seq x y z
N SER A 1 38.21 -30.93 -7.48
CA SER A 1 36.96 -31.60 -7.08
C SER A 1 35.95 -30.56 -6.64
N PRO A 2 34.94 -30.25 -7.47
CA PRO A 2 33.87 -29.32 -7.14
C PRO A 2 32.70 -30.08 -6.49
N SER A 3 32.18 -29.61 -5.37
CA SER A 3 30.92 -30.11 -4.79
C SER A 3 29.81 -29.10 -5.07
N SER A 4 29.04 -29.45 -6.10
CA SER A 4 27.73 -28.98 -6.55
C SER A 4 26.82 -28.30 -5.51
N THR A 5 26.44 -27.06 -5.81
CA THR A 5 25.20 -26.42 -5.36
C THR A 5 24.04 -26.91 -6.22
N SER A 6 23.10 -27.66 -5.65
CA SER A 6 21.82 -28.00 -6.29
C SER A 6 20.78 -26.91 -6.00
N SER A 7 20.42 -26.16 -7.03
CA SER A 7 19.25 -25.30 -7.10
C SER A 7 17.97 -26.14 -7.18
N SER A 8 17.14 -26.13 -6.14
CA SER A 8 15.78 -26.66 -6.20
C SER A 8 14.80 -25.52 -6.51
N SER A 9 14.45 -25.40 -7.79
CA SER A 9 13.34 -24.63 -8.29
C SER A 9 12.02 -25.22 -7.77
N SER A 10 11.31 -24.51 -6.88
CA SER A 10 9.93 -24.83 -6.54
C SER A 10 9.01 -24.38 -7.68
N ALA A 11 8.77 -25.27 -8.63
CA ALA A 11 7.72 -25.12 -9.62
C ALA A 11 6.37 -25.30 -8.92
N CYS A 12 5.60 -24.22 -8.77
CA CYS A 12 4.19 -24.30 -8.42
C CYS A 12 3.46 -25.01 -9.57
N PRO A 13 2.68 -26.09 -9.33
CA PRO A 13 1.85 -26.66 -10.36
C PRO A 13 0.69 -25.70 -10.63
N HIS A 14 0.65 -25.14 -11.84
CA HIS A 14 -0.47 -24.34 -12.32
C HIS A 14 -1.75 -25.21 -12.36
N PRO A 15 -2.83 -24.87 -11.64
CA PRO A 15 -4.10 -25.60 -11.72
C PRO A 15 -4.90 -25.33 -13.01
N PHE A 16 -4.39 -24.49 -13.91
CA PHE A 16 -5.12 -24.05 -15.11
C PHE A 16 -4.94 -24.95 -16.35
N LEU A 17 -4.03 -25.94 -16.34
CA LEU A 17 -3.79 -26.78 -17.52
C LEU A 17 -4.68 -28.02 -17.62
N HIS A 18 -5.34 -28.43 -16.53
CA HIS A 18 -6.19 -29.63 -16.53
C HIS A 18 -7.60 -29.38 -17.10
N LEU A 19 -8.03 -28.11 -17.18
CA LEU A 19 -9.36 -27.76 -17.67
C LEU A 19 -9.44 -27.68 -19.20
N LEU A 20 -8.30 -27.57 -19.90
CA LEU A 20 -8.29 -27.45 -21.35
C LEU A 20 -8.23 -28.79 -22.10
N LEU A 21 -7.99 -29.91 -21.42
CA LEU A 21 -7.82 -31.21 -22.09
C LEU A 21 -9.13 -32.01 -22.29
N PHE A 22 -10.28 -31.50 -21.83
CA PHE A 22 -11.56 -32.20 -21.94
C PHE A 22 -12.47 -31.76 -23.11
N LEU A 23 -12.05 -30.79 -23.92
CA LEU A 23 -12.89 -30.21 -24.99
C LEU A 23 -12.56 -30.68 -26.42
N CYS A 24 -11.87 -31.81 -26.59
CA CYS A 24 -11.66 -32.41 -27.91
C CYS A 24 -11.75 -33.94 -27.87
N LEU A 25 -12.96 -34.47 -27.71
CA LEU A 25 -13.30 -35.83 -28.13
C LEU A 25 -14.70 -35.83 -28.76
N PRO A 26 -14.92 -36.54 -29.89
CA PRO A 26 -16.21 -36.58 -30.56
C PRO A 26 -17.24 -37.35 -29.74
N SER A 27 -18.46 -36.83 -29.77
CA SER A 27 -19.67 -37.28 -29.10
C SER A 27 -19.99 -38.77 -29.32
N CYS A 28 -19.77 -39.62 -28.31
CA CYS A 28 -20.39 -40.94 -28.20
C CYS A 28 -20.24 -41.51 -26.76
N LEU A 29 -20.63 -40.78 -25.73
CA LEU A 29 -20.84 -41.32 -24.38
C LEU A 29 -22.21 -40.84 -23.85
N PRO A 30 -22.98 -41.67 -23.13
CA PRO A 30 -24.20 -41.22 -22.46
C PRO A 30 -23.90 -40.07 -21.48
N PRO A 31 -24.86 -39.15 -21.25
CA PRO A 31 -24.64 -38.06 -20.32
C PRO A 31 -24.30 -38.64 -18.93
N PRO A 32 -23.26 -38.12 -18.26
CA PRO A 32 -22.98 -38.53 -16.89
C PRO A 32 -24.17 -38.19 -15.99
N PRO A 33 -24.42 -38.97 -14.93
CA PRO A 33 -25.45 -38.62 -13.96
C PRO A 33 -25.17 -37.22 -13.38
N PRO A 34 -26.21 -36.44 -13.03
CA PRO A 34 -26.03 -35.11 -12.46
C PRO A 34 -25.19 -35.22 -11.19
N LEU A 35 -23.98 -34.68 -11.24
CA LEU A 35 -23.10 -34.62 -10.08
C LEU A 35 -23.62 -33.54 -9.11
N PRO A 36 -23.59 -33.78 -7.80
CA PRO A 36 -23.94 -32.75 -6.82
C PRO A 36 -22.98 -31.57 -6.93
N LEU A 37 -23.47 -30.34 -6.71
CA LEU A 37 -22.69 -29.11 -6.85
C LEU A 37 -21.45 -29.10 -5.94
N SER A 38 -21.57 -29.77 -4.79
CA SER A 38 -20.49 -30.01 -3.83
C SER A 38 -19.28 -30.76 -4.40
N ALA A 39 -19.39 -31.43 -5.56
CA ALA A 39 -18.26 -32.05 -6.27
C ALA A 39 -17.48 -31.09 -7.19
N LEU A 40 -18.07 -29.94 -7.56
CA LEU A 40 -17.41 -28.92 -8.39
C LEU A 40 -16.69 -27.83 -7.56
N ILE A 41 -16.95 -27.76 -6.26
CA ILE A 41 -16.40 -26.76 -5.35
C ILE A 41 -15.36 -27.45 -4.44
N PRO A 42 -14.11 -26.96 -4.37
CA PRO A 42 -13.12 -27.55 -3.48
C PRO A 42 -13.61 -27.48 -2.03
N SER A 43 -13.85 -28.64 -1.41
CA SER A 43 -14.27 -28.74 -0.02
C SER A 43 -13.06 -28.44 0.88
N SER A 44 -12.99 -27.24 1.46
CA SER A 44 -11.99 -26.92 2.47
C SER A 44 -12.49 -27.34 3.86
N THR A 45 -12.44 -28.63 4.16
CA THR A 45 -12.57 -29.14 5.53
C THR A 45 -11.18 -29.41 6.11
N SER A 46 -10.55 -28.40 6.71
CA SER A 46 -9.62 -28.61 7.82
C SER A 46 -9.29 -27.30 8.52
N SER A 47 -9.55 -27.30 9.82
CA SER A 47 -9.11 -26.33 10.82
C SER A 47 -7.61 -26.00 10.74
N SER A 48 -7.24 -24.74 10.55
CA SER A 48 -6.23 -24.01 11.35
C SER A 48 -6.06 -22.59 10.81
N SER A 49 -5.81 -21.68 11.75
CA SER A 49 -5.55 -20.25 11.59
C SER A 49 -4.81 -19.84 10.31
N SER A 50 -5.54 -19.26 9.37
CA SER A 50 -5.11 -18.17 8.49
C SER A 50 -6.39 -17.58 7.87
N ALA A 51 -6.46 -16.26 7.71
CA ALA A 51 -7.63 -15.57 7.20
C ALA A 51 -7.86 -15.89 5.72
N CYS A 52 -8.36 -17.10 5.44
CA CYS A 52 -8.93 -17.43 4.15
C CYS A 52 -10.21 -16.60 4.01
N PRO A 53 -10.32 -15.77 2.97
CA PRO A 53 -11.57 -15.09 2.71
C PRO A 53 -12.68 -16.11 2.52
N MET A 54 -13.70 -16.01 3.37
CA MET A 54 -14.91 -16.79 3.23
C MET A 54 -15.61 -16.28 1.97
N TYR A 55 -15.99 -17.18 1.07
CA TYR A 55 -16.70 -16.83 -0.15
C TYR A 55 -18.07 -17.50 -0.12
N ARG A 56 -19.10 -16.72 -0.43
CA ARG A 56 -20.48 -17.18 -0.56
C ARG A 56 -20.88 -17.19 -2.03
N LEU A 57 -21.35 -18.34 -2.51
CA LEU A 57 -21.93 -18.47 -3.83
C LEU A 57 -23.42 -18.10 -3.76
N GLU A 58 -23.86 -17.20 -4.63
CA GLU A 58 -25.23 -16.70 -4.69
C GLU A 58 -25.77 -16.78 -6.13
N ARG A 59 -27.09 -16.86 -6.28
CA ARG A 59 -27.75 -16.71 -7.59
C ARG A 59 -27.72 -15.25 -8.00
N GLN A 60 -27.45 -14.96 -9.28
CA GLN A 60 -27.44 -13.57 -9.76
C GLN A 60 -28.81 -12.90 -9.63
N THR A 61 -29.89 -13.68 -9.74
CA THR A 61 -31.28 -13.22 -9.64
C THR A 61 -31.76 -12.99 -8.20
N GLU A 62 -31.12 -13.63 -7.21
CA GLU A 62 -31.50 -13.56 -5.79
C GLU A 62 -30.27 -13.28 -4.92
N PRO A 63 -29.83 -12.01 -4.86
CA PRO A 63 -28.68 -11.63 -4.05
C PRO A 63 -28.96 -11.83 -2.56
N ASN A 64 -27.92 -12.20 -1.84
CA ASN A 64 -27.86 -12.47 -0.40
C ASN A 64 -28.42 -13.81 0.09
N VAL A 65 -28.87 -14.68 -0.82
CA VAL A 65 -29.29 -16.04 -0.50
C VAL A 65 -28.19 -17.00 -0.95
N PRO A 66 -27.57 -17.78 -0.03
CA PRO A 66 -26.57 -18.76 -0.41
C PRO A 66 -27.22 -19.83 -1.31
N VAL A 67 -26.49 -20.25 -2.33
CA VAL A 67 -26.87 -21.41 -3.16
C VAL A 67 -26.83 -22.66 -2.30
N ASP A 68 -27.90 -23.44 -2.34
CA ASP A 68 -27.90 -24.78 -1.76
C ASP A 68 -27.06 -25.72 -2.65
N LEU A 69 -25.91 -26.14 -2.12
CA LEU A 69 -24.94 -26.98 -2.83
C LEU A 69 -25.34 -28.45 -2.89
N ASP A 70 -26.33 -28.86 -2.10
CA ASP A 70 -26.85 -30.23 -2.09
C ASP A 70 -27.97 -30.43 -3.15
N CYS A 71 -28.42 -29.34 -3.77
CA CYS A 71 -29.39 -29.35 -4.87
C CYS A 71 -28.73 -29.46 -6.25
N SER A 72 -29.49 -29.94 -7.25
CA SER A 72 -29.04 -29.98 -8.65
C SER A 72 -29.10 -28.60 -9.31
N LEU A 73 -28.29 -28.36 -10.34
CA LEU A 73 -28.35 -27.11 -11.12
C LEU A 73 -29.73 -26.85 -11.73
N GLU A 74 -30.43 -27.92 -12.15
CA GLU A 74 -31.76 -27.83 -12.76
C GLU A 74 -32.82 -27.29 -11.79
N SER A 75 -32.66 -27.53 -10.47
CA SER A 75 -33.59 -27.03 -9.46
C SER A 75 -33.32 -25.57 -9.06
N GLN A 76 -32.18 -24.99 -9.46
CA GLN A 76 -31.79 -23.62 -9.10
C GLN A 76 -32.44 -22.54 -9.97
N SER A 77 -33.21 -22.92 -11.00
CA SER A 77 -33.91 -22.04 -11.97
C SER A 77 -33.06 -20.96 -12.64
N THR A 78 -31.74 -21.03 -12.50
CA THR A 78 -30.75 -20.14 -13.11
C THR A 78 -29.44 -20.89 -13.36
N LEU A 79 -28.67 -20.43 -14.35
CA LEU A 79 -27.29 -20.85 -14.59
C LEU A 79 -26.28 -19.76 -14.23
N GLU A 80 -26.78 -18.61 -13.75
CA GLU A 80 -25.99 -17.43 -13.43
C GLU A 80 -25.76 -17.34 -11.93
N PHE A 81 -24.51 -17.53 -11.53
CA PHE A 81 -24.07 -17.50 -10.14
C PHE A 81 -22.93 -16.51 -9.95
N CYS A 82 -22.89 -15.87 -8.78
CA CYS A 82 -21.84 -14.93 -8.40
C CYS A 82 -21.17 -15.41 -7.12
N LEU A 83 -19.84 -15.43 -7.12
CA LEU A 83 -19.06 -15.70 -5.93
C LEU A 83 -18.78 -14.37 -5.22
N ARG A 84 -19.40 -14.14 -4.07
CA ARG A 84 -19.17 -12.96 -3.23
C ARG A 84 -18.16 -13.31 -2.14
N ARG A 85 -17.21 -12.40 -1.89
CA ARG A 85 -16.32 -12.48 -0.74
C ARG A 85 -17.10 -11.99 0.49
N ASP A 86 -17.26 -12.85 1.49
CA ASP A 86 -17.72 -12.46 2.81
C ASP A 86 -16.56 -11.70 3.47
N SER A 87 -16.46 -10.41 3.19
CA SER A 87 -15.68 -9.51 4.02
C SER A 87 -16.49 -9.24 5.27
N SER A 88 -16.11 -9.86 6.40
CA SER A 88 -16.66 -9.48 7.71
C SER A 88 -16.33 -8.03 8.12
N GLU A 89 -15.64 -7.28 7.27
CA GLU A 89 -15.44 -5.85 7.34
C GLU A 89 -15.88 -5.30 5.99
N GLU A 90 -17.16 -4.94 5.84
CA GLU A 90 -17.52 -4.00 4.78
C GLU A 90 -16.80 -2.70 5.13
N ASP A 91 -15.69 -2.42 4.45
CA ASP A 91 -15.08 -1.10 4.53
C ASP A 91 -16.21 -0.09 4.22
N PRO A 92 -16.48 0.87 5.13
CA PRO A 92 -17.53 1.84 4.90
C PRO A 92 -17.30 2.49 3.53
N PRO A 93 -18.37 2.72 2.74
CA PRO A 93 -18.23 3.31 1.42
C PRO A 93 -17.41 4.60 1.56
N MET A 94 -16.26 4.65 0.89
CA MET A 94 -15.37 5.82 0.95
C MET A 94 -16.18 7.04 0.51
N ASP A 95 -16.21 8.07 1.36
CA ASP A 95 -16.94 9.29 1.06
C ASP A 95 -16.45 9.89 -0.28
N ILE A 96 -17.36 10.39 -1.10
CA ILE A 96 -17.08 11.00 -2.40
C ILE A 96 -16.05 12.13 -2.23
N THR A 97 -16.10 12.85 -1.10
CA THR A 97 -15.11 13.88 -0.75
C THR A 97 -13.70 13.30 -0.60
N THR A 98 -13.56 12.15 0.05
CA THR A 98 -12.28 11.46 0.26
C THR A 98 -11.72 10.95 -1.06
N VAL A 99 -12.57 10.44 -1.96
CA VAL A 99 -12.15 10.03 -3.31
C VAL A 99 -11.65 11.23 -4.11
N GLN A 100 -12.35 12.36 -4.02
CA GLN A 100 -11.94 13.60 -4.69
C GLN A 100 -10.61 14.12 -4.13
N ASP A 101 -10.40 14.05 -2.82
CA ASP A 101 -9.15 14.45 -2.16
C ASP A 101 -7.99 13.52 -2.56
N MET A 102 -8.23 12.22 -2.63
CA MET A 102 -7.26 11.24 -3.13
C MET A 102 -6.86 11.53 -4.60
N LEU A 103 -7.83 11.82 -5.48
CA LEU A 103 -7.54 12.15 -6.89
C LEU A 103 -6.86 13.53 -7.03
N SER A 104 -7.23 14.50 -6.20
CA SER A 104 -6.62 15.83 -6.21
C SER A 104 -5.23 15.85 -5.58
N SER A 105 -4.91 14.89 -4.70
CA SER A 105 -3.60 14.77 -4.04
C SER A 105 -2.44 14.64 -5.04
N HIS A 106 -2.67 14.09 -6.23
CA HIS A 106 -1.62 13.93 -7.25
C HIS A 106 -1.36 15.22 -8.05
N ARG A 107 -2.28 16.19 -8.02
CA ARG A 107 -2.10 17.46 -8.72
C ARG A 107 -1.00 18.26 -8.06
N TYR A 108 -0.16 18.90 -8.86
CA TYR A 108 0.89 19.77 -8.35
C TYR A 108 0.31 20.85 -7.43
N LYS A 109 0.88 20.99 -6.24
CA LYS A 109 0.65 22.12 -5.33
C LYS A 109 1.96 22.51 -4.67
N SER A 110 2.23 23.81 -4.58
CA SER A 110 3.45 24.33 -3.96
C SER A 110 3.17 25.09 -2.68
N PHE A 111 4.05 24.94 -1.70
CA PHE A 111 3.95 25.58 -0.38
C PHE A 111 5.22 26.37 -0.09
N LYS A 112 5.09 27.57 0.48
CA LYS A 112 6.23 28.34 1.00
C LYS A 112 6.37 28.03 2.47
N ILE A 113 7.43 27.32 2.83
CA ILE A 113 7.64 26.79 4.19
C ILE A 113 9.10 26.90 4.58
N SER A 114 9.40 26.69 5.85
CA SER A 114 10.76 26.71 6.37
C SER A 114 11.31 25.29 6.45
N MET A 115 12.48 25.05 5.85
CA MET A 115 13.22 23.79 5.99
C MET A 115 14.17 23.87 7.19
N ILE A 116 14.09 22.91 8.10
CA ILE A 116 14.94 22.83 9.29
C ILE A 116 16.21 22.03 8.96
N HIS A 117 17.37 22.63 9.18
CA HIS A 117 18.68 21.99 8.99
C HIS A 117 19.24 21.42 10.30
N LYS A 118 20.26 20.56 10.21
CA LYS A 118 20.86 19.86 11.37
C LYS A 118 21.36 20.78 12.49
N LEU A 119 21.81 22.00 12.15
CA LEU A 119 22.26 23.00 13.13
C LEU A 119 21.12 23.92 13.62
N ARG A 120 19.85 23.54 13.42
CA ARG A 120 18.65 24.29 13.82
C ARG A 120 18.50 25.69 13.21
N PHE A 121 19.27 26.02 12.18
CA PHE A 121 18.92 27.14 11.32
C PHE A 121 17.84 26.68 10.34
N THR A 122 16.98 27.61 9.97
CA THR A 122 15.87 27.40 9.04
C THR A 122 16.11 28.20 7.76
N THR A 123 15.66 27.66 6.64
CA THR A 123 15.73 28.34 5.34
C THR A 123 14.39 28.28 4.66
N ASP A 124 13.94 29.39 4.09
CA ASP A 124 12.71 29.43 3.31
C ASP A 124 12.88 28.65 2.00
N VAL A 125 11.94 27.75 1.75
CA VAL A 125 11.87 26.93 0.54
C VAL A 125 10.48 26.96 -0.06
N GLN A 126 10.41 26.75 -1.37
CA GLN A 126 9.20 26.38 -2.06
C GLN A 126 9.17 24.85 -2.21
N LEU A 127 8.24 24.21 -1.51
CA LEU A 127 8.01 22.77 -1.56
C LEU A 127 6.91 22.47 -2.58
N GLY A 128 7.26 21.93 -3.74
CA GLY A 128 6.32 21.44 -4.74
C GLY A 128 6.00 19.96 -4.55
N ILE A 129 4.72 19.59 -4.48
CA ILE A 129 4.28 18.20 -4.30
C ILE A 129 3.33 17.82 -5.44
N SER A 130 3.65 16.73 -6.13
CA SER A 130 2.82 16.11 -7.16
C SER A 130 2.82 14.60 -7.00
N GLY A 131 1.98 13.89 -7.76
CA GLY A 131 1.99 12.43 -7.79
C GLY A 131 3.31 11.83 -8.29
N GLU A 132 4.09 12.56 -9.09
CA GLU A 132 5.33 12.06 -9.70
C GLU A 132 6.57 12.32 -8.84
N LYS A 133 6.62 13.49 -8.19
CA LYS A 133 7.81 13.93 -7.45
C LYS A 133 7.48 15.00 -6.42
N VAL A 134 8.42 15.15 -5.49
CA VAL A 134 8.54 16.26 -4.55
C VAL A 134 9.76 17.10 -4.92
N GLU A 135 9.57 18.41 -5.01
CA GLU A 135 10.59 19.39 -5.38
C GLU A 135 10.80 20.39 -4.24
N ILE A 136 12.04 20.76 -3.96
CA ILE A 136 12.42 21.71 -2.91
C ILE A 136 13.36 22.73 -3.54
N ASP A 137 12.83 23.93 -3.75
CA ASP A 137 13.57 25.06 -4.30
C ASP A 137 13.85 26.09 -3.20
N PRO A 138 15.11 26.52 -2.99
CA PRO A 138 15.40 27.58 -2.06
C PRO A 138 14.77 28.90 -2.53
N VAL A 139 14.09 29.62 -1.63
CA VAL A 139 13.55 30.94 -1.96
C VAL A 139 14.71 31.94 -1.97
N THR A 140 15.28 32.21 -3.15
CA THR A 140 16.27 33.27 -3.30
C THR A 140 15.57 34.63 -3.22
N ASN A 141 15.87 35.41 -2.18
CA ASN A 141 15.40 36.78 -2.08
C ASN A 141 16.22 37.64 -3.05
N GLN A 142 15.70 37.88 -4.26
CA GLN A 142 16.41 38.55 -5.37
C GLN A 142 16.78 40.04 -5.12
N LYS A 143 16.61 40.58 -3.91
CA LYS A 143 16.85 42.00 -3.63
C LYS A 143 18.28 42.36 -3.25
N THR A 144 19.20 41.42 -3.09
CA THR A 144 20.61 41.72 -2.83
C THR A 144 21.53 40.94 -3.77
N SER A 145 22.16 41.70 -4.66
CA SER A 145 23.23 41.24 -5.56
C SER A 145 24.46 40.85 -4.75
N THR A 146 24.54 39.62 -4.26
CA THR A 146 25.78 39.02 -3.75
C THR A 146 26.18 37.84 -4.62
N LYS A 147 27.02 38.14 -5.62
CA LYS A 147 27.56 37.24 -6.64
C LYS A 147 28.51 36.13 -6.11
N PHE A 148 28.50 35.83 -4.82
CA PHE A 148 29.45 34.89 -4.19
C PHE A 148 28.84 34.09 -3.03
N TRP A 149 27.63 33.56 -3.19
CA TRP A 149 27.08 32.64 -2.19
C TRP A 149 26.53 31.37 -2.85
N ILE A 150 26.86 30.23 -2.25
CA ILE A 150 26.54 28.87 -2.70
C ILE A 150 25.05 28.81 -3.05
N ARG A 151 24.74 28.75 -4.35
CA ARG A 151 23.39 28.45 -4.83
C ARG A 151 23.06 27.05 -4.36
N GLN A 152 22.24 26.93 -3.33
CA GLN A 152 21.76 25.63 -2.88
C GLN A 152 21.03 24.97 -4.07
N LYS A 153 21.47 23.76 -4.43
CA LYS A 153 20.91 23.05 -5.58
C LYS A 153 19.47 22.66 -5.25
N PRO A 154 18.50 22.92 -6.14
CA PRO A 154 17.18 22.33 -6.07
C PRO A 154 17.23 20.83 -5.79
N ILE A 155 16.37 20.36 -4.90
CA ILE A 155 16.22 18.94 -4.60
C ILE A 155 14.97 18.45 -5.34
N SER A 156 15.09 17.35 -6.07
CA SER A 156 13.96 16.67 -6.70
C SER A 156 13.99 15.20 -6.29
N ILE A 157 12.89 14.72 -5.72
CA ILE A 157 12.74 13.39 -5.16
C ILE A 157 11.58 12.73 -5.89
N ASP A 158 11.86 11.66 -6.62
CA ASP A 158 10.82 10.84 -7.24
C ASP A 158 9.91 10.21 -6.17
N SER A 159 8.60 10.17 -6.44
CA SER A 159 7.61 9.57 -5.54
C SER A 159 7.93 8.12 -5.17
N ASP A 160 8.58 7.36 -6.05
CA ASP A 160 8.95 5.95 -5.78
C ASP A 160 10.04 5.81 -4.71
N HIS A 161 10.78 6.90 -4.46
CA HIS A 161 11.78 6.99 -3.39
C HIS A 161 11.21 7.56 -2.09
N LEU A 162 9.97 8.08 -2.07
CA LEU A 162 9.35 8.54 -0.83
C LEU A 162 8.97 7.34 0.05
N CYS A 163 9.19 7.46 1.35
CA CYS A 163 8.99 6.36 2.30
C CYS A 163 7.90 6.67 3.34
N ALA A 164 7.92 7.88 3.91
CA ALA A 164 6.97 8.28 4.95
C ALA A 164 6.87 9.81 5.06
N CYS A 165 5.70 10.30 5.47
CA CYS A 165 5.47 11.69 5.82
C CYS A 165 4.72 11.75 7.16
N ASP A 166 5.42 12.17 8.21
CA ASP A 166 4.92 12.13 9.58
C ASP A 166 4.82 13.55 10.17
N LEU A 167 3.70 13.88 10.82
CA LEU A 167 3.64 15.00 11.77
C LEU A 167 4.57 14.66 12.95
N VAL A 168 5.49 15.55 13.28
CA VAL A 168 6.49 15.33 14.34
C VAL A 168 6.10 16.06 15.62
N GLU A 169 5.72 17.32 15.48
CA GLU A 169 5.43 18.21 16.60
C GLU A 169 4.40 19.24 16.17
N GLU A 170 3.41 19.50 17.01
CA GLU A 170 2.49 20.62 16.87
C GLU A 170 2.58 21.45 18.15
N ARG A 171 3.25 22.60 18.10
CA ARG A 171 3.43 23.47 19.27
C ARG A 171 2.27 24.45 19.43
N SER A 172 1.80 24.98 18.32
CA SER A 172 0.72 25.96 18.25
C SER A 172 0.08 25.93 16.86
N PRO A 173 -1.09 26.57 16.67
CA PRO A 173 -1.71 26.69 15.35
C PRO A 173 -0.80 27.35 14.30
N SER A 174 0.13 28.19 14.74
CA SER A 174 1.12 28.88 13.90
C SER A 174 2.45 28.14 13.74
N HIS A 175 2.66 27.04 14.47
CA HIS A 175 3.93 26.33 14.47
C HIS A 175 3.75 24.82 14.64
N ALA A 176 3.89 24.11 13.53
CA ALA A 176 3.94 22.66 13.46
C ALA A 176 5.14 22.23 12.61
N ILE A 177 5.62 21.02 12.87
CA ILE A 177 6.79 20.41 12.24
C ILE A 177 6.38 19.06 11.68
N PHE A 178 6.69 18.81 10.40
CA PHE A 178 6.58 17.49 9.80
C PHE A 178 7.93 17.00 9.28
N LYS A 179 7.99 15.69 9.05
CA LYS A 179 9.16 14.97 8.56
C LYS A 179 8.83 14.20 7.31
N LEU A 180 9.56 14.50 6.24
CA LEU A 180 9.55 13.71 5.01
C LEU A 180 10.76 12.78 4.99
N THR A 181 10.54 11.47 4.88
CA THR A 181 11.61 10.47 4.76
C THR A 181 11.63 9.92 3.36
N TYR A 182 12.81 9.94 2.72
CA TYR A 182 13.02 9.40 1.38
C TYR A 182 14.28 8.55 1.32
N LEU A 183 14.34 7.65 0.33
CA LEU A 183 15.50 6.83 0.04
C LEU A 183 16.47 7.60 -0.87
N SER A 184 17.76 7.63 -0.49
CA SER A 184 18.82 8.25 -1.27
C SER A 184 20.10 7.47 -1.10
N ASN A 185 20.65 6.93 -2.20
CA ASN A 185 21.87 6.13 -2.19
C ASN A 185 21.81 5.00 -1.13
N HIS A 186 20.69 4.28 -1.07
CA HIS A 186 20.39 3.22 -0.09
C HIS A 186 20.21 3.66 1.37
N ASP A 187 20.35 4.95 1.67
CA ASP A 187 20.10 5.51 3.00
C ASP A 187 18.74 6.21 3.07
N TYR A 188 18.01 5.98 4.16
CA TYR A 188 16.80 6.74 4.46
C TYR A 188 17.17 8.10 5.06
N LYS A 189 16.90 9.16 4.32
CA LYS A 189 17.23 10.54 4.71
C LYS A 189 15.96 11.27 5.17
N PRO A 190 15.96 11.80 6.41
CA PRO A 190 14.88 12.64 6.88
C PRO A 190 15.10 14.10 6.49
N LEU A 191 14.04 14.77 6.05
CA LEU A 191 13.94 16.21 5.90
C LEU A 191 12.88 16.71 6.87
N TYR A 192 13.15 17.84 7.52
CA TYR A 192 12.25 18.44 8.50
C TYR A 192 11.82 19.81 7.99
N PHE A 193 10.55 20.12 8.16
CA PHE A 193 9.97 21.37 7.74
C PHE A 193 9.05 21.91 8.82
N GLU A 194 8.95 23.23 8.91
CA GLU A 194 8.03 23.93 9.80
C GLU A 194 7.15 24.91 9.03
N CYS A 195 5.89 25.01 9.46
CA CYS A 195 4.90 25.98 8.99
C CYS A 195 3.75 26.09 10.01
N ASP A 196 2.65 26.76 9.66
CA ASP A 196 1.41 26.70 10.43
C ASP A 196 0.78 25.30 10.38
N ALA A 197 0.00 24.96 11.40
CA ALA A 197 -0.57 23.62 11.58
C ALA A 197 -1.50 23.22 10.43
N ALA A 198 -2.29 24.17 9.89
CA ALA A 198 -3.21 23.88 8.79
C ALA A 198 -2.44 23.47 7.52
N THR A 199 -1.42 24.24 7.16
CA THR A 199 -0.55 23.93 6.01
C THR A 199 0.19 22.61 6.22
N VAL A 200 0.72 22.35 7.42
CA VAL A 200 1.40 21.09 7.73
C VAL A 200 0.46 19.89 7.58
N ASN A 201 -0.74 19.97 8.14
CA ASN A 201 -1.74 18.90 8.04
C ASN A 201 -2.14 18.65 6.58
N GLU A 202 -2.30 19.72 5.79
CA GLU A 202 -2.59 19.59 4.37
C GLU A 202 -1.47 18.86 3.60
N ILE A 203 -0.21 19.22 3.87
CA ILE A 203 0.96 18.59 3.25
C ILE A 203 1.06 17.12 3.64
N VAL A 204 0.96 16.82 4.93
CA VAL A 204 1.06 15.44 5.45
C VAL A 204 -0.03 14.58 4.82
N LEU A 205 -1.27 15.06 4.79
CA LEU A 205 -2.39 14.35 4.18
C LEU A 205 -2.16 14.11 2.68
N LYS A 206 -1.78 15.16 1.92
CA LYS A 206 -1.51 15.06 0.48
C LYS A 206 -0.43 14.03 0.16
N VAL A 207 0.70 14.05 0.89
CA VAL A 207 1.79 13.11 0.65
C VAL A 207 1.36 11.69 1.03
N ASN A 208 0.62 11.51 2.12
CA ASN A 208 0.15 10.18 2.51
C ASN A 208 -0.83 9.59 1.48
N TYR A 209 -1.73 10.38 0.88
CA TYR A 209 -2.56 9.88 -0.23
C TYR A 209 -1.74 9.44 -1.45
N ILE A 210 -0.67 10.18 -1.79
CA ILE A 210 0.26 9.77 -2.87
C ILE A 210 0.96 8.46 -2.50
N LEU A 211 1.39 8.32 -1.25
CA LEU A 211 2.02 7.08 -0.79
C LEU A 211 1.02 5.92 -0.83
N GLU A 212 -0.18 6.07 -0.26
CA GLU A 212 -1.21 5.02 -0.18
C GLU A 212 -1.65 4.51 -1.55
N SER A 213 -1.82 5.40 -2.51
CA SER A 213 -2.21 5.05 -3.89
C SER A 213 -1.09 4.38 -4.71
N ARG A 214 0.17 4.45 -4.28
CA ARG A 214 1.33 3.91 -5.02
C ARG A 214 1.97 2.72 -4.31
N ALA A 215 2.06 1.58 -4.99
CA ALA A 215 2.93 0.49 -4.54
C ALA A 215 4.41 0.91 -4.69
N SER A 216 5.17 0.93 -3.59
CA SER A 216 6.60 1.24 -3.58
C SER A 216 7.36 0.24 -2.72
N THR A 217 8.37 -0.41 -3.31
CA THR A 217 9.26 -1.34 -2.62
C THR A 217 10.12 -0.60 -1.59
N SER A 218 10.60 0.61 -1.91
CA SER A 218 11.34 1.49 -0.99
C SER A 218 10.57 1.72 0.31
N ARG A 219 9.26 1.94 0.20
CA ARG A 219 8.37 2.13 1.36
C ARG A 219 8.16 0.84 2.14
N ALA A 220 7.91 -0.28 1.47
CA ALA A 220 7.76 -1.58 2.11
C ALA A 220 9.03 -1.97 2.91
N ASP A 221 10.21 -1.78 2.30
CA ASP A 221 11.51 -2.03 2.93
C ASP A 221 11.78 -1.08 4.10
N TYR A 222 11.40 0.20 3.99
CA TYR A 222 11.51 1.17 5.08
C TYR A 222 10.76 0.70 6.33
N PHE A 223 9.51 0.28 6.18
CA PHE A 223 8.70 -0.20 7.30
C PHE A 223 9.24 -1.50 7.88
N ALA A 224 9.65 -2.45 7.04
CA ALA A 224 10.29 -3.68 7.49
C ALA A 224 11.59 -3.39 8.29
N GLN A 225 12.41 -2.46 7.83
CA GLN A 225 13.62 -2.04 8.55
C GLN A 225 13.31 -1.31 9.87
N LYS A 226 12.30 -0.44 9.88
CA LYS A 226 11.83 0.27 11.09
C LYS A 226 11.36 -0.74 12.14
N GLN A 227 10.56 -1.73 11.75
CA GLN A 227 10.11 -2.82 12.63
C GLN A 227 11.28 -3.65 13.17
N ARG A 228 12.23 -4.08 12.32
CA ARG A 228 13.43 -4.82 12.76
C ARG A 228 14.30 -4.03 13.75
N LYS A 229 14.36 -2.70 13.64
CA LYS A 229 15.07 -1.85 14.60
C LYS A 229 14.31 -1.74 15.93
N LEU A 230 12.98 -1.69 15.89
CA LEU A 230 12.13 -1.65 17.10
C LEU A 230 12.15 -2.99 17.85
N SER A 231 11.97 -4.12 17.16
CA SER A 231 12.00 -5.45 17.79
C SER A 231 13.35 -5.75 18.47
N ARG A 232 14.46 -5.31 17.88
CA ARG A 232 15.78 -5.40 18.53
C ARG A 232 15.86 -4.55 19.80
N ARG A 233 15.20 -3.39 19.87
CA ARG A 233 15.21 -2.55 21.07
C ARG A 233 14.38 -3.14 22.20
N THR A 234 13.25 -3.80 21.88
CA THR A 234 12.38 -4.41 22.88
C THR A 234 12.90 -5.77 23.39
N SER A 235 13.71 -6.48 22.61
CA SER A 235 14.34 -7.74 23.05
C SER A 235 15.42 -7.54 24.13
N PHE A 236 16.00 -6.33 24.26
CA PHE A 236 16.98 -6.02 25.31
C PHE A 236 16.37 -5.57 26.64
N SER A 237 15.11 -5.09 26.66
CA SER A 237 14.45 -4.65 27.90
C SER A 237 13.99 -5.79 28.80
N PHE A 238 13.84 -7.01 28.27
CA PHE A 238 13.37 -8.18 29.03
C PHE A 238 14.40 -8.86 29.94
N GLN A 239 15.67 -8.44 29.90
CA GLN A 239 16.71 -9.03 30.77
C GLN A 239 17.02 -8.22 32.03
N LYS A 240 16.30 -7.11 32.31
CA LYS A 240 16.60 -6.24 33.46
C LYS A 240 15.75 -6.50 34.71
N GLU A 241 14.71 -7.34 34.64
CA GLU A 241 13.90 -7.73 35.81
C GLU A 241 14.16 -9.19 36.19
N LYS A 242 15.36 -9.44 36.73
CA LYS A 242 15.63 -10.61 37.58
C LYS A 242 16.90 -10.32 38.38
N LYS A 243 16.76 -9.57 39.46
CA LYS A 243 17.71 -9.61 40.57
C LYS A 243 17.02 -9.26 41.87
#